data_AF-A0A8S0XJU8-F1
#
_entry.id   AF-A0A8S0XJU8-F1
#
_cell.length_a   1.000
_cell.length_b   1.000
_cell.length_c   1.000
_cell.angle_alpha   90.00
_cell.angle_beta   90.00
_cell.angle_gamma   90.00
#
_symmetry.space_group_name_H-M   'P 1'
#
loop_
_entity.id
_entity.type
_entity.pdbx_description
1 polymer ?
#
loop_
_entity_poly.entity_id
_entity_poly.type
_entity_poly.pdbx_seq_one_letter_code
_entity_poly.pdbx_strand_id
1 'polypeptide(L)'
;MIVATNCGGSDPTSGLASNPVLGNETDRLVDLGSTSILCETTESIGAEHILAERAATPEVKDRIYEIVRRYEEHLKNVGENLRNGNPSPGNKAGGITTLEEKSLGCITRVDIDLLRKLQTMVSVQAKKDLS
;
A
#
# COMPACT_ATOMS: atom_id res chain seq x y z
N MET A 1 9.69 14.83 -10.63
CA MET A 1 8.90 15.09 -9.40
C MET A 1 8.68 13.77 -8.70
N ILE A 2 8.60 13.76 -7.36
CA ILE A 2 8.29 12.57 -6.57
C ILE A 2 6.98 12.85 -5.84
N VAL A 3 6.03 11.92 -5.95
CA VAL A 3 4.72 11.99 -5.28
C VAL A 3 4.62 10.82 -4.32
N ALA A 4 4.21 11.09 -3.09
CA ALA A 4 4.00 10.07 -2.07
C ALA A 4 2.56 10.16 -1.56
N THR A 5 1.87 9.02 -1.54
CA THR A 5 0.46 8.93 -1.16
C THR A 5 0.29 8.15 0.13
N ASN A 6 -0.52 8.68 1.05
CA ASN A 6 -0.85 8.04 2.32
C ASN A 6 -2.32 8.32 2.65
N CYS A 7 -2.93 7.52 3.52
CA CYS A 7 -4.24 7.81 4.08
C CYS A 7 -4.16 8.22 5.55
N GLY A 8 -5.27 8.79 6.02
CA GLY A 8 -5.49 9.12 7.41
C GLY A 8 -6.60 8.25 7.97
N GLY A 9 -7.79 8.84 8.11
CA GLY A 9 -9.00 8.12 8.51
C GLY A 9 -9.74 7.52 7.32
N SER A 10 -9.28 6.38 6.80
CA SER A 10 -9.96 5.68 5.71
C SER A 10 -11.37 5.24 6.11
N ASP A 11 -12.31 5.40 5.18
CA ASP A 11 -13.69 4.92 5.23
C ASP A 11 -14.06 4.24 3.88
N PRO A 12 -15.26 3.64 3.73
CA PRO A 12 -15.65 3.02 2.47
C PRO A 12 -15.64 3.96 1.27
N THR A 13 -15.91 5.25 1.47
CA THR A 13 -15.87 6.24 0.37
C THR A 13 -14.45 6.46 -0.12
N SER A 14 -13.45 6.22 0.73
CA SER A 14 -12.04 6.31 0.36
C SER A 14 -11.69 5.30 -0.74
N GLY A 15 -12.10 4.04 -0.57
CA GLY A 15 -11.88 2.97 -1.56
C GLY A 15 -12.72 3.13 -2.84
N LEU A 16 -13.88 3.78 -2.74
CA LEU A 16 -14.81 3.95 -3.86
C LEU A 16 -14.59 5.24 -4.68
N ALA A 17 -14.00 6.28 -4.09
CA ALA A 17 -13.88 7.60 -4.72
C ALA A 17 -12.45 8.16 -4.66
N SER A 18 -11.91 8.47 -3.47
CA SER A 18 -10.64 9.20 -3.37
C SER A 18 -9.45 8.38 -3.88
N ASN A 19 -9.40 7.09 -3.54
CA ASN A 19 -8.28 6.23 -3.92
C ASN A 19 -8.25 5.95 -5.44
N PRO A 20 -9.38 5.63 -6.11
CA PRO A 20 -9.41 5.54 -7.56
C PRO A 20 -9.00 6.83 -8.28
N VAL A 21 -9.46 7.99 -7.80
CA VAL A 21 -9.05 9.30 -8.37
C VAL A 21 -7.55 9.50 -8.20
N LEU A 22 -7.01 9.20 -7.03
CA LEU A 22 -5.58 9.32 -6.76
C LEU A 22 -4.75 8.38 -7.65
N GLY A 23 -5.20 7.15 -7.86
CA GLY A 23 -4.56 6.20 -8.79
C GLY A 23 -4.42 6.81 -10.17
N ASN A 24 -5.54 7.19 -10.78
CA ASN A 24 -5.56 7.80 -12.11
C ASN A 24 -4.68 9.07 -12.22
N GLU A 25 -4.67 9.93 -11.20
CA GLU A 25 -3.78 11.11 -11.21
C GLU A 25 -2.31 10.72 -11.08
N THR A 26 -1.97 9.73 -10.24
CA THR A 26 -0.58 9.26 -10.12
C THR A 26 -0.07 8.61 -11.40
N ASP A 27 -0.92 7.89 -12.13
CA ASP A 27 -0.55 7.29 -13.41
C ASP A 27 -0.20 8.36 -14.44
N ARG A 28 -1.04 9.39 -14.58
CA ARG A 28 -0.78 10.54 -15.46
C ARG A 28 0.54 11.23 -15.11
N LEU A 29 0.85 11.39 -13.83
CA LEU A 29 2.11 12.00 -13.40
C LEU A 29 3.32 11.14 -13.76
N VAL A 30 3.18 9.82 -13.70
CA VAL A 30 4.24 8.85 -14.08
C VAL A 30 4.45 8.80 -15.58
N ASP A 31 3.39 8.95 -16.37
CA ASP A 31 3.48 9.12 -17.83
C ASP A 31 4.27 10.38 -18.20
N LEU A 32 4.13 11.44 -17.41
CA LEU A 32 4.93 12.66 -17.53
C LEU A 32 6.35 12.55 -16.94
N GLY A 33 6.77 11.35 -16.51
CA GLY A 33 8.12 11.08 -16.01
C GLY A 33 8.31 11.30 -14.49
N SER A 34 7.22 11.40 -13.72
CA SER A 34 7.30 11.41 -12.25
C SER A 34 7.46 10.01 -11.65
N THR A 35 7.77 9.96 -10.37
CA THR A 35 7.77 8.72 -9.58
C THR A 35 6.68 8.83 -8.51
N SER A 36 5.81 7.81 -8.41
CA SER A 36 4.83 7.69 -7.32
C SER A 36 5.27 6.67 -6.28
N ILE A 37 4.96 6.92 -5.01
CA ILE A 37 5.27 6.07 -3.87
C ILE A 37 3.97 5.82 -3.09
N LEU A 38 3.60 4.55 -2.95
CA LEU A 38 2.53 4.10 -2.06
C LEU A 38 3.09 3.90 -0.65
N CYS A 39 2.73 4.78 0.29
CA CYS A 39 3.25 4.79 1.66
C CYS A 39 2.30 4.11 2.64
N GLU A 40 2.02 2.80 2.49
CA GLU A 40 1.05 2.11 3.37
C GLU A 40 1.18 0.58 3.31
N THR A 41 2.36 0.03 3.61
CA THR A 41 2.65 -1.42 3.50
C THR A 41 1.69 -2.31 4.29
N THR A 42 1.15 -1.83 5.41
CA THR A 42 0.17 -2.58 6.20
C THR A 42 -1.16 -2.73 5.50
N GLU A 43 -1.53 -1.75 4.68
CA GLU A 43 -2.79 -1.73 3.92
C GLU A 43 -2.62 -2.36 2.53
N SER A 44 -1.50 -3.03 2.24
CA SER A 44 -1.45 -3.96 1.12
C SER A 44 -1.65 -5.42 1.57
N ILE A 45 -1.54 -5.71 2.87
CA ILE A 45 -1.65 -7.07 3.42
C ILE A 45 -3.11 -7.55 3.35
N GLY A 46 -3.32 -8.72 2.75
CA GLY A 46 -4.63 -9.26 2.40
C GLY A 46 -5.03 -9.00 0.93
N ALA A 47 -4.34 -8.09 0.23
CA ALA A 47 -4.58 -7.78 -1.18
C ALA A 47 -3.28 -7.77 -2.02
N GLU A 48 -2.16 -8.19 -1.45
CA GLU A 48 -0.82 -8.12 -2.05
C GLU A 48 -0.71 -9.00 -3.29
N HIS A 49 -1.47 -10.08 -3.37
CA HIS A 49 -1.53 -10.95 -4.54
C HIS A 49 -2.06 -10.20 -5.78
N ILE A 50 -3.04 -9.31 -5.60
CA ILE A 50 -3.56 -8.47 -6.69
C ILE A 50 -2.50 -7.48 -7.15
N LEU A 51 -1.77 -6.88 -6.19
CA LEU A 51 -0.67 -5.96 -6.51
C LEU A 51 0.48 -6.70 -7.22
N ALA A 52 0.77 -7.92 -6.78
CA ALA A 52 1.79 -8.80 -7.34
C ALA A 52 1.43 -9.27 -8.76
N GLU A 53 0.15 -9.52 -9.05
CA GLU A 53 -0.34 -9.82 -10.40
C GLU A 53 -0.19 -8.63 -11.36
N ARG A 54 -0.22 -7.40 -10.84
CA ARG A 54 -0.01 -6.18 -11.62
C ARG A 54 1.48 -5.84 -11.83
N ALA A 55 2.40 -6.60 -11.24
CA ALA A 55 3.83 -6.34 -11.34
C ALA A 55 4.33 -6.41 -12.78
N ALA A 56 5.15 -5.42 -13.18
CA ALA A 56 5.69 -5.33 -14.52
C ALA A 56 6.74 -6.43 -14.81
N THR A 57 7.41 -6.93 -13.77
CA THR A 57 8.39 -8.02 -13.90
C THR A 57 8.25 -9.03 -12.76
N PRO A 58 8.71 -10.28 -12.94
CA PRO A 58 8.75 -11.28 -11.87
C PRO A 58 9.56 -10.81 -10.65
N GLU A 59 10.64 -10.05 -10.84
CA GLU A 59 11.46 -9.54 -9.74
C GLU A 59 10.69 -8.53 -8.89
N VAL A 60 9.87 -7.67 -9.52
CA VAL A 60 8.99 -6.73 -8.81
C VAL A 60 7.90 -7.48 -8.06
N LYS A 61 7.32 -8.53 -8.68
CA LYS A 61 6.34 -9.41 -8.05
C LYS A 61 6.90 -10.04 -6.77
N ASP A 62 8.07 -10.64 -6.86
CA ASP A 62 8.73 -11.29 -5.72
C ASP A 62 9.08 -10.28 -4.63
N ARG A 63 9.48 -9.05 -5.03
CA ARG A 63 9.76 -7.97 -4.10
C ARG A 63 8.53 -7.51 -3.30
N ILE A 64 7.35 -7.50 -3.92
CA ILE A 64 6.09 -7.18 -3.22
C ILE A 64 5.85 -8.18 -2.08
N TYR A 65 5.94 -9.47 -2.39
CA TYR A 65 5.78 -10.53 -1.39
C TYR A 65 6.87 -10.49 -0.31
N GLU A 66 8.12 -10.21 -0.68
CA GLU A 66 9.22 -10.08 0.28
C GLU A 66 8.92 -8.97 1.30
N ILE A 67 8.44 -7.80 0.84
CA ILE A 67 8.15 -6.67 1.71
C ILE A 67 7.02 -6.99 2.68
N VAL A 68 5.93 -7.57 2.19
CA VAL A 68 4.81 -8.02 3.03
C VAL A 68 5.29 -9.02 4.07
N ARG A 69 6.00 -10.06 3.64
CA ARG A 69 6.54 -11.10 4.52
C ARG A 69 7.46 -10.52 5.59
N ARG A 70 8.39 -9.63 5.22
CA ARG A 70 9.31 -8.99 6.16
C ARG A 70 8.57 -8.16 7.20
N TYR A 71 7.50 -7.48 6.80
CA TYR A 71 6.69 -6.69 7.72
C TYR A 71 5.90 -7.59 8.69
N GLU A 72 5.30 -8.68 8.20
CA GLU A 72 4.63 -9.66 9.05
C GLU A 72 5.59 -10.35 10.03
N GLU A 73 6.79 -10.71 9.58
CA GLU A 73 7.85 -11.27 10.43
C GLU A 73 8.29 -10.27 11.50
N HIS A 74 8.45 -8.99 11.15
CA HIS A 74 8.76 -7.94 12.12
C HIS A 74 7.68 -7.84 13.21
N LEU A 75 6.40 -7.80 12.82
CA LEU A 75 5.29 -7.75 13.80
C LEU A 75 5.28 -8.98 14.70
N LYS A 76 5.47 -10.19 14.14
CA LYS A 76 5.56 -11.43 14.90
C LYS A 76 6.69 -11.37 15.93
N ASN A 77 7.84 -10.83 15.56
CA ASN A 77 9.01 -10.73 16.45
C ASN A 77 8.79 -9.79 17.64
N VAL A 78 7.93 -8.77 17.50
CA VAL A 78 7.55 -7.88 18.60
C VAL A 78 6.29 -8.34 19.34
N GLY A 79 5.76 -9.53 19.00
CA GLY A 79 4.56 -10.10 19.63
C GLY A 79 3.25 -9.48 19.17
N GLU A 80 3.27 -8.71 18.08
CA GLU A 80 2.10 -8.02 17.53
C GLU A 80 1.49 -8.80 16.35
N ASN A 81 0.19 -8.63 16.15
CA ASN A 81 -0.51 -9.13 14.98
C ASN A 81 -1.27 -7.99 14.32
N LEU A 82 -0.93 -7.70 13.05
CA LEU A 82 -1.53 -6.62 12.28
C LEU A 82 -3.06 -6.67 12.27
N ARG A 83 -3.62 -7.87 12.16
CA ARG A 83 -5.07 -8.11 12.05
C ARG A 83 -5.82 -7.71 13.32
N ASN A 84 -5.12 -7.62 14.46
CA ASN A 84 -5.71 -7.15 15.71
C ASN A 84 -5.75 -5.61 15.76
N GLY A 85 -4.76 -4.94 15.17
CA GLY A 85 -4.62 -3.49 15.20
C GLY A 85 -5.23 -2.74 14.02
N ASN A 86 -5.46 -3.41 12.89
CA ASN A 86 -5.96 -2.82 11.64
C ASN A 86 -7.14 -3.67 11.11
N PRO A 87 -8.31 -3.09 10.80
CA PRO A 87 -8.66 -1.66 10.79
C PRO A 87 -8.64 -1.00 12.17
N SER A 88 -8.22 0.27 12.23
CA SER A 88 -8.23 1.06 13.48
C SER A 88 -9.67 1.27 13.97
N PRO A 89 -9.90 1.58 15.26
CA PRO A 89 -11.25 1.86 15.78
C PRO A 89 -11.99 2.94 14.99
N GLY A 90 -11.28 3.97 14.53
CA GLY A 90 -11.85 5.03 13.68
C GLY A 90 -12.28 4.53 12.30
N ASN A 91 -11.50 3.66 11.67
CA ASN A 91 -11.88 3.06 10.38
C ASN A 91 -13.09 2.13 10.53
N LYS A 92 -13.15 1.37 11.64
CA LYS A 92 -14.30 0.51 11.97
C LYS A 92 -15.57 1.33 12.18
N ALA A 93 -15.47 2.44 12.93
CA ALA A 93 -16.57 3.37 13.10
C ALA A 93 -16.99 4.04 11.77
N GLY A 94 -16.02 4.25 10.86
CA GLY A 94 -16.25 4.73 9.50
C GLY A 94 -16.84 3.70 8.53
N GLY A 95 -16.93 2.42 8.92
CA GLY A 95 -17.55 1.36 8.11
C GLY A 95 -16.60 0.40 7.40
N ILE A 96 -15.28 0.47 7.66
CA ILE A 96 -14.31 -0.53 7.20
C ILE A 96 -14.16 -1.60 8.29
N THR A 97 -14.66 -2.81 8.03
CA THR A 97 -14.79 -3.86 9.04
C THR A 97 -13.62 -4.83 9.05
N THR A 98 -12.98 -5.06 7.90
CA THR A 98 -11.87 -6.02 7.74
C THR A 98 -10.61 -5.37 7.21
N LEU A 99 -9.46 -6.01 7.46
CA LEU A 99 -8.20 -5.60 6.88
C LEU A 99 -8.26 -5.72 5.36
N GLU A 100 -8.89 -6.78 4.86
CA GLU A 100 -9.08 -7.04 3.44
C GLU A 100 -9.85 -5.92 2.74
N GLU A 101 -10.95 -5.43 3.30
CA GLU A 101 -11.69 -4.27 2.76
C GLU A 101 -10.80 -3.03 2.67
N LYS A 102 -10.03 -2.78 3.72
CA LYS A 102 -9.09 -1.65 3.75
C LYS A 102 -8.03 -1.81 2.66
N SER A 103 -7.48 -3.02 2.53
CA SER A 103 -6.40 -3.31 1.60
C SER A 103 -6.84 -3.25 0.15
N LEU A 104 -8.04 -3.75 -0.16
CA LEU A 104 -8.66 -3.61 -1.47
C LEU A 104 -8.87 -2.14 -1.85
N GLY A 105 -9.30 -1.30 -0.90
CA GLY A 105 -9.41 0.14 -1.12
C GLY A 105 -8.04 0.81 -1.32
N CYS A 106 -7.00 0.38 -0.61
CA CYS A 106 -5.66 0.94 -0.70
C CYS A 106 -5.00 0.68 -2.06
N ILE A 107 -5.09 -0.55 -2.57
CA ILE A 107 -4.41 -0.94 -3.81
C ILE A 107 -4.99 -0.26 -5.07
N THR A 108 -6.13 0.43 -4.99
CA THR A 108 -6.67 1.21 -6.13
C THR A 108 -5.93 2.54 -6.34
N ARG A 109 -5.04 2.94 -5.43
CA ARG A 109 -4.20 4.13 -5.57
C ARG A 109 -3.03 3.95 -6.54
N VAL A 110 -2.87 2.77 -7.14
CA VAL A 110 -1.78 2.43 -8.06
C VAL A 110 -2.32 1.60 -9.22
N ASP A 111 -1.99 1.96 -10.46
CA ASP A 111 -2.34 1.19 -11.66
C ASP A 111 -1.10 0.66 -12.43
N ILE A 112 -1.38 -0.17 -13.44
CA ILE A 112 -0.54 -1.07 -14.24
C ILE A 112 0.77 -0.49 -14.78
N ASP A 113 0.83 0.81 -15.12
CA ASP A 113 2.06 1.41 -15.65
C ASP A 113 3.06 1.83 -14.55
N LEU A 114 2.62 1.91 -13.28
CA LEU A 114 3.45 2.33 -12.14
C LEU A 114 4.52 1.30 -11.77
N LEU A 115 4.23 0.01 -11.96
CA LEU A 115 5.18 -1.07 -11.65
C LEU A 115 6.32 -1.18 -12.67
N ARG A 116 6.23 -0.51 -13.82
CA ARG A 116 7.31 -0.42 -14.83
C ARG A 116 8.49 0.45 -14.38
N LYS A 117 8.27 1.37 -13.45
CA LYS A 117 9.30 2.33 -12.96
C LYS A 117 9.40 2.39 -11.44
N LEU A 118 8.74 1.49 -10.71
CA LEU A 118 8.76 1.45 -9.24
C LEU A 118 10.15 1.06 -8.74
N GLN A 119 11.02 2.06 -8.64
CA GLN A 119 12.30 1.97 -7.97
C GLN A 119 12.19 2.13 -6.44
N THR A 120 10.99 2.29 -5.86
CA THR A 120 10.92 2.51 -4.41
C THR A 120 9.58 2.09 -3.80
N MET A 121 9.41 0.79 -3.58
CA MET A 121 8.55 0.29 -2.50
C MET A 121 9.33 0.20 -1.16
N VAL A 122 10.51 0.83 -1.09
CA VAL A 122 11.49 0.64 -0.01
C VAL A 122 12.24 1.94 0.26
N SER A 123 11.95 2.65 1.35
CA SER A 123 13.01 3.29 2.18
C SER A 123 12.55 4.19 3.33
N VAL A 124 11.27 4.51 3.55
CA VAL A 124 10.96 5.46 4.65
C VAL A 124 10.92 4.81 6.04
N GLN A 125 10.61 3.51 6.19
CA GLN A 125 10.57 2.90 7.52
C GLN A 125 11.95 2.44 8.07
N ALA A 126 12.93 2.14 7.20
CA ALA A 126 14.22 1.62 7.63
C ALA A 126 15.13 2.65 8.35
N LYS A 127 14.73 3.93 8.41
CA LYS A 127 15.48 4.99 9.12
C LYS A 127 14.94 5.33 10.51
N LYS A 128 13.81 4.76 10.94
CA LYS A 128 13.26 5.01 12.29
C LYS A 128 13.65 3.95 13.33
N ASP A 129 14.14 2.80 12.89
CA ASP A 129 14.54 1.70 13.78
C ASP A 129 16.06 1.66 14.06
N LEU A 130 16.79 2.74 13.74
CA LEU A 130 18.24 2.90 13.98
C LEU A 130 18.58 4.18 14.78
N SER A 131 17.62 4.70 15.56
CA SER A 131 17.86 5.77 16.53
C SER A 131 17.23 5.45 17.87
#